data_AF-A0A0L0WAR2-F1
#
_entry.id   AF-A0A0L0WAR2-F1
#
_cell.length_a   1.000
_cell.length_b   1.000
_cell.length_c   1.000
_cell.angle_alpha   90.00
_cell.angle_beta   90.00
_cell.angle_gamma   90.00
#
_symmetry.space_group_name_H-M   'P 1'
#
loop_
_entity.id
_entity.type
_entity.pdbx_description
1 polymer ?
#
loop_
_entity_poly.entity_id
_entity_poly.type
_entity_poly.pdbx_seq_one_letter_code
_entity_poly.pdbx_strand_id
1 'polypeptide(L)' 'MENKKEKLRNKIIECMDGVLTLAEQKGNLDYFKIEIKNSKGQLHLESTIQNRSKVY' A
#
# COMPACT_ATOMS: atom_id res chain seq x y z
N MET A 1 6.05 19.22 -16.78
CA MET A 1 6.57 18.09 -15.97
C MET A 1 5.80 17.88 -14.67
N GLU A 2 5.06 18.87 -14.14
CA GLU A 2 4.25 18.76 -12.91
C GLU A 2 3.23 17.61 -12.93
N ASN A 3 2.62 17.34 -14.09
CA ASN A 3 1.53 16.38 -14.21
C ASN A 3 1.93 14.91 -13.95
N LYS A 4 3.20 14.51 -14.16
CA LYS A 4 3.65 13.12 -13.97
C LYS A 4 3.87 12.79 -12.49
N LYS A 5 4.46 13.73 -11.75
CA LYS A 5 4.71 13.57 -10.30
C LYS A 5 3.40 13.52 -9.53
N GLU A 6 2.45 14.41 -9.86
CA GLU A 6 1.15 14.43 -9.20
C GLU A 6 0.32 13.18 -9.51
N LYS A 7 0.26 12.74 -10.77
CA LYS A 7 -0.39 11.47 -11.12
C LYS A 7 0.19 10.29 -10.35
N LEU A 8 1.52 10.24 -10.22
CA LEU A 8 2.18 9.17 -9.48
C LEU A 8 1.84 9.24 -7.98
N ARG A 9 1.87 10.43 -7.40
CA ARG A 9 1.49 10.67 -6.01
C ARG A 9 0.05 10.22 -5.75
N ASN A 10 -0.89 10.64 -6.59
CA ASN A 10 -2.29 10.28 -6.44
C ASN A 10 -2.48 8.77 -6.51
N LYS A 11 -1.80 8.09 -7.45
CA LYS A 11 -1.87 6.63 -7.56
C LYS A 11 -1.34 5.91 -6.33
N ILE A 12 -0.23 6.40 -5.76
CA ILE A 12 0.35 5.86 -4.53
C ILE A 12 -0.62 6.02 -3.36
N ILE A 13 -1.25 7.18 -3.23
CA ILE A 13 -2.23 7.45 -2.17
C ILE A 13 -3.45 6.52 -2.32
N GLU A 14 -4.04 6.43 -3.52
CA GLU A 14 -5.15 5.51 -3.80
C GLU A 14 -4.83 4.06 -3.41
N CYS A 15 -3.60 3.61 -3.72
CA CYS A 15 -3.17 2.26 -3.35
C CYS A 15 -2.98 2.09 -1.84
N MET A 16 -2.43 3.10 -1.15
CA MET A 16 -2.30 3.07 0.31
C MET A 16 -3.66 2.99 1.00
N ASP A 17 -4.62 3.81 0.58
CA ASP A 17 -5.99 3.78 1.11
C ASP A 17 -6.63 2.41 0.92
N GLY A 18 -6.48 1.80 -0.26
CA GLY A 18 -6.98 0.44 -0.52
C GLY A 18 -6.37 -0.63 0.39
N VAL A 19 -5.07 -0.56 0.68
CA VAL A 19 -4.42 -1.50 1.61
C VAL A 19 -4.91 -1.28 3.04
N LEU A 20 -5.05 -0.02 3.47
CA LEU A 20 -5.55 0.31 4.81
C LEU A 20 -6.98 -0.15 5.00
N THR A 21 -7.87 0.08 4.03
CA THR A 21 -9.25 -0.44 4.06
C THR A 21 -9.25 -1.96 4.16
N LEU A 22 -8.39 -2.65 3.40
CA LEU A 22 -8.32 -4.11 3.43
C LEU A 22 -7.73 -4.65 4.74
N ALA A 23 -6.78 -3.94 5.35
CA ALA A 23 -6.23 -4.26 6.66
C ALA A 23 -7.28 -4.05 7.77
N GLU A 24 -8.03 -2.95 7.73
CA GLU A 24 -9.14 -2.65 8.64
C GLU A 24 -10.25 -3.70 8.55
N GLN A 25 -10.69 -4.05 7.34
CA GLN A 25 -11.70 -5.09 7.12
C GLN A 25 -11.27 -6.46 7.65
N LYS A 26 -9.96 -6.75 7.65
CA LYS A 26 -9.40 -8.00 8.17
C LYS A 26 -9.08 -7.94 9.67
N GLY A 27 -9.31 -6.81 10.34
CA GLY A 27 -8.94 -6.61 11.73
C GLY A 27 -7.44 -6.66 11.99
N ASN A 28 -6.61 -6.41 10.96
CA ASN A 28 -5.15 -6.58 10.98
C ASN A 28 -4.43 -5.25 10.72
N LEU A 29 -4.83 -4.19 11.43
CA LEU A 29 -4.15 -2.89 11.38
C LEU A 29 -2.83 -2.89 12.19
N ASP A 30 -2.62 -3.89 13.05
CA ASP A 30 -1.41 -4.00 13.88
C ASP A 30 -0.12 -4.18 13.07
N TYR A 31 -0.20 -4.81 11.89
CA TYR A 31 0.95 -4.97 11.01
C TYR A 31 0.55 -5.13 9.54
N PHE A 32 1.07 -4.23 8.71
CA PHE A 32 1.04 -4.35 7.26
C PHE A 32 2.35 -3.81 6.68
N LYS A 33 2.76 -4.37 5.55
CA LYS A 33 3.89 -3.90 4.74
C LYS A 33 3.36 -3.52 3.37
N ILE A 34 3.71 -2.34 2.88
CA ILE A 34 3.45 -1.90 1.51
C ILE A 34 4.79 -1.64 0.85
N GLU A 35 5.04 -2.27 -0.29
CA GLU A 35 6.22 -2.06 -1.11
C GLU A 35 5.79 -1.49 -2.47
N ILE A 36 6.35 -0.33 -2.82
CA ILE A 36 6.00 0.40 -4.04
C ILE A 36 7.25 0.51 -4.91
N LYS A 37 7.19 -0.02 -6.12
CA LYS A 37 8.27 0.04 -7.11
C LYS A 37 7.78 0.76 -8.36
N ASN A 38 8.50 1.78 -8.80
CA ASN A 38 8.29 2.38 -10.12
C ASN A 38 9.50 2.09 -11.00
N SER A 39 9.28 1.33 -12.07
CA SER A 39 10.31 1.06 -13.07
C SER A 39 9.73 1.28 -14.46
N LYS A 40 10.43 2.07 -15.28
CA LYS A 40 10.02 2.40 -16.67
C LYS A 40 8.59 2.95 -16.79
N GLY A 41 8.07 3.61 -15.74
CA GLY A 41 6.70 4.14 -15.72
C GLY A 41 5.62 3.11 -15.35
N GLN A 42 6.01 1.87 -15.02
CA GLN A 42 5.12 0.87 -14.45
C GLN A 42 5.21 0.93 -12.93
N LEU A 43 4.06 1.17 -12.29
CA LEU A 43 3.94 1.13 -10.83
C LEU A 43 3.56 -0.29 -10.41
N HIS A 44 4.46 -0.95 -9.71
CA HIS A 44 4.22 -2.22 -9.03
C HIS A 44 3.96 -1.96 -7.55
N LEU A 45 2.87 -2.53 -7.05
CA LEU A 45 2.47 -2.45 -5.67
C LEU A 45 2.39 -3.88 -5.12
N GLU A 46 3.07 -4.12 -4.00
CA GLU A 46 2.96 -5.37 -3.26
C GLU A 46 2.61 -5.05 -1.81
N SER A 47 1.54 -5.66 -1.29
CA SER A 47 1.09 -5.45 0.07
C SER A 47 1.02 -6.77 0.82
N THR A 48 1.68 -6.85 1.96
CA THR A 48 1.62 -7.98 2.87
C THR A 48 0.84 -7.58 4.11
N ILE A 49 -0.31 -8.19 4.33
CA ILE A 49 -1.10 -8.04 5.56
C ILE A 49 -1.00 -9.37 6.29
N GLN A 50 -0.36 -9.35 7.45
CA GLN A 50 -0.20 -10.55 8.29
C GLN A 50 -0.96 -10.36 9.58
N ASN A 51 -1.85 -11.32 9.88
CA ASN A 51 -2.42 -11.43 11.21
C ASN A 51 -1.33 -12.01 12.13
N ARG A 52 -0.67 -11.16 12.92
CA ARG A 52 0.27 -11.61 13.94
C ARG A 52 -0.49 -11.73 15.24
N SER A 53 -0.96 -12.94 15.56
CA SER A 53 -1.36 -13.26 16.93
C SER A 53 -0.13 -13.11 17.83
N LYS A 54 -0.20 -12.26 18.86
CA LYS A 54 0.82 -12.24 19.92
C LYS A 54 0.82 -13.61 20.58
N VAL A 55 1.96 -14.28 20.52
CA VAL A 55 2.15 -15.64 21.07
C VAL A 55 2.71 -15.58 22.51
N TYR A 56 2.92 -14.38 23.04
CA TYR A 56 3.43 -14.12 24.39
C TYR A 56 2.73 -12.93 25.02
#